data_AF-A0A2K8X2M2-F1
#
_entry.id   AF-A0A2K8X2M2-F1
#
_cell.length_a   1.000
_cell.length_b   1.000
_cell.length_c   1.000
_cell.angle_alpha   90.00
_cell.angle_beta   90.00
_cell.angle_gamma   90.00
#
_symmetry.space_group_name_H-M   'P 1'
#
loop_
_entity.id
_entity.type
_entity.pdbx_description
1 polymer ?
#
loop_
_entity_poly.entity_id
_entity_poly.type
_entity_poly.pdbx_seq_one_letter_code
_entity_poly.pdbx_strand_id
1 'polypeptide(L)'
;MKKENLNTINTSGFKVPNDYFEGLEDAILTQALLETHTKASGFKTPENYFDTLDSAILSKIDKPEPKVFNLFSKKTILSISSAAAAIVLLFNLNLFKTTPTLDALDTVTVENYILDEIEINDLNLLIGDSELSQTDFINYDLIEIDDYIDDIDLNDLYQD
;
A
#
# COMPACT_ATOMS: atom_id res chain seq x y z
N MET A 1 63.27 -56.63 -15.26
CA MET A 1 62.02 -56.94 -14.54
C MET A 1 61.92 -58.45 -14.40
N LYS A 2 61.87 -58.97 -13.17
CA LYS A 2 61.59 -60.39 -12.91
C LYS A 2 60.09 -60.65 -13.13
N LYS A 3 59.75 -61.75 -13.80
CA LYS A 3 58.37 -62.22 -13.96
C LYS A 3 58.02 -63.08 -12.74
N GLU A 4 57.13 -62.58 -11.88
CA GLU A 4 56.63 -63.34 -10.74
C GLU A 4 55.71 -64.47 -11.24
N ASN A 5 55.95 -65.69 -10.76
CA ASN A 5 55.25 -66.90 -11.17
C ASN A 5 53.83 -66.92 -10.54
N LEU A 6 52.79 -66.66 -11.34
CA LEU A 6 51.39 -66.55 -10.87
C LEU A 6 50.72 -67.90 -10.52
N ASN A 7 51.44 -69.02 -10.66
CA ASN A 7 50.87 -70.38 -10.56
C ASN A 7 50.92 -71.00 -9.15
N THR A 8 51.16 -70.21 -8.10
CA THR A 8 51.34 -70.74 -6.72
C THR A 8 50.24 -70.33 -5.75
N ILE A 9 49.23 -69.56 -6.19
CA ILE A 9 48.06 -69.20 -5.37
C ILE A 9 46.95 -70.24 -5.58
N ASN A 10 46.97 -71.29 -4.76
CA ASN A 10 45.92 -72.31 -4.69
C ASN A 10 44.68 -71.86 -3.88
N THR A 11 44.59 -70.57 -3.55
CA THR A 11 43.53 -70.03 -2.70
C THR A 11 42.91 -68.83 -3.41
N SER A 12 41.61 -68.86 -3.70
CA SER A 12 40.96 -67.86 -4.56
C SER A 12 40.86 -66.45 -3.96
N GLY A 13 41.40 -66.22 -2.75
CA GLY A 13 41.37 -64.93 -2.06
C GLY A 13 39.99 -64.57 -1.47
N PHE A 14 38.94 -65.25 -1.88
CA PHE A 14 37.59 -65.08 -1.35
C PHE A 14 37.40 -65.95 -0.11
N LYS A 15 37.02 -65.33 1.00
CA LYS A 15 36.61 -66.00 2.23
C LYS A 15 35.14 -65.70 2.49
N VAL A 16 34.36 -66.72 2.77
CA VAL A 16 32.99 -66.55 3.28
C VAL A 16 33.03 -66.26 4.78
N PRO A 17 32.04 -65.54 5.32
CA PRO A 17 31.86 -65.40 6.75
C PRO A 17 31.78 -66.76 7.45
N ASN A 18 32.12 -66.78 8.75
CA ASN A 18 31.89 -67.96 9.57
C ASN A 18 30.41 -68.33 9.51
N ASP A 19 30.14 -69.64 9.44
CA ASP A 19 28.79 -70.22 9.47
C ASP A 19 27.88 -69.84 8.28
N TYR A 20 28.44 -69.28 7.19
CA TYR A 20 27.67 -68.87 6.00
C TYR A 20 26.80 -69.98 5.37
N PHE A 21 27.28 -71.23 5.42
CA PHE A 21 26.58 -72.39 4.87
C PHE A 21 25.76 -73.15 5.92
N GLU A 22 25.80 -72.74 7.19
CA GLU A 22 25.04 -73.38 8.26
C GLU A 22 23.55 -73.13 8.04
N GLY A 23 22.76 -74.21 7.92
CA GLY A 23 21.31 -74.14 7.69
C GLY A 23 20.88 -73.75 6.27
N LEU A 24 21.81 -73.55 5.32
CA LEU A 24 21.46 -73.21 3.94
C LEU A 24 20.67 -74.34 3.25
N GLU A 25 21.08 -75.59 3.45
CA GLU A 25 20.41 -76.76 2.89
C GLU A 25 18.97 -76.88 3.41
N ASP A 26 18.79 -76.75 4.73
CA ASP A 26 17.47 -76.78 5.37
C ASP A 26 16.58 -75.65 4.86
N ALA A 27 17.13 -74.44 4.69
CA ALA A 27 16.38 -73.29 4.17
C ALA A 27 15.93 -73.51 2.72
N ILE A 28 16.81 -74.03 1.86
CA ILE A 28 16.48 -74.32 0.45
C ILE A 28 15.42 -75.42 0.37
N LEU A 29 15.57 -76.51 1.12
CA LEU A 29 14.60 -77.61 1.17
C LEU A 29 13.24 -77.14 1.70
N THR A 30 13.25 -76.33 2.76
CA THR A 30 12.03 -75.76 3.34
C THR A 30 11.32 -74.88 2.32
N GLN A 31 12.02 -73.96 1.65
CA GLN A 31 11.43 -73.10 0.62
C GLN A 31 10.85 -73.92 -0.54
N ALA A 32 11.58 -74.91 -1.04
CA ALA A 32 11.11 -75.79 -2.11
C ALA A 32 9.84 -76.56 -1.70
N LEU A 33 9.76 -77.06 -0.46
CA LEU A 33 8.56 -77.71 0.07
C LEU A 33 7.38 -76.73 0.16
N LEU A 34 7.59 -75.51 0.67
CA LEU A 34 6.52 -74.50 0.72
C LEU A 34 5.95 -74.21 -0.67
N GLU A 35 6.79 -74.05 -1.69
CA GLU A 35 6.35 -73.79 -3.06
C GLU A 35 5.51 -74.93 -3.66
N THR A 36 5.77 -76.18 -3.26
CA THR A 36 4.92 -77.32 -3.67
C THR A 36 3.54 -77.31 -3.01
N HIS A 37 3.44 -76.78 -1.79
CA HIS A 37 2.21 -76.77 -0.99
C HIS A 37 1.37 -75.50 -1.13
N THR A 38 1.96 -74.36 -1.50
CA THR A 38 1.26 -73.08 -1.63
C THR A 38 1.28 -72.56 -3.07
N LYS A 39 0.50 -73.19 -3.96
CA LYS A 39 0.37 -72.74 -5.37
C LYS A 39 -0.49 -71.49 -5.55
N ALA A 40 -1.29 -71.14 -4.55
CA ALA A 40 -2.19 -70.00 -4.59
C ALA A 40 -1.69 -68.94 -3.61
N SER A 41 -1.57 -67.69 -4.08
CA SER A 41 -1.50 -66.52 -3.21
C SER A 41 -2.64 -66.62 -2.19
N GLY A 42 -2.32 -66.56 -0.90
CA GLY A 42 -3.33 -66.55 0.18
C GLY A 42 -4.30 -65.36 0.09
N PHE A 43 -4.01 -64.40 -0.78
CA PHE A 43 -4.84 -63.25 -1.07
C PHE A 43 -5.57 -63.46 -2.39
N LYS A 44 -6.90 -63.50 -2.31
CA LYS A 44 -7.80 -63.39 -3.46
C LYS A 44 -8.39 -61.99 -3.49
N THR A 45 -8.50 -61.42 -4.69
CA THR A 45 -9.28 -60.21 -4.89
C THR A 45 -10.75 -60.50 -4.64
N PRO A 46 -11.53 -59.53 -4.11
CA PRO A 46 -12.98 -59.65 -4.02
C PRO A 46 -13.61 -59.97 -5.37
N GLU A 47 -14.77 -60.63 -5.32
CA GLU A 47 -15.59 -60.89 -6.50
C GLU A 47 -15.94 -59.56 -7.19
N ASN A 48 -15.83 -59.52 -8.53
CA ASN A 48 -16.13 -58.35 -9.37
C ASN A 48 -15.32 -57.08 -9.05
N TYR A 49 -14.16 -57.20 -8.40
CA TYR A 49 -13.27 -56.06 -8.13
C TYR A 49 -12.90 -55.31 -9.42
N PHE A 50 -12.42 -56.05 -10.43
CA PHE A 50 -12.01 -55.45 -11.69
C PHE A 50 -13.19 -54.97 -12.55
N ASP A 51 -14.36 -55.59 -12.41
CA ASP A 51 -15.57 -55.17 -13.13
C ASP A 51 -16.13 -53.83 -12.60
N THR A 52 -15.92 -53.54 -11.31
CA THR A 52 -16.42 -52.31 -10.66
C THR A 52 -15.36 -51.21 -10.56
N LEU A 53 -14.09 -51.54 -10.80
CA LEU A 53 -12.96 -50.62 -10.66
C LEU A 53 -13.12 -49.37 -11.53
N ASP A 54 -13.45 -49.53 -12.81
CA ASP A 54 -13.59 -48.43 -13.75
C ASP A 54 -14.71 -47.46 -13.34
N SER A 55 -15.85 -48.02 -12.90
CA SER A 55 -17.00 -47.24 -12.43
C SER A 55 -16.66 -46.48 -11.13
N ALA A 56 -15.92 -47.11 -10.21
CA ALA A 56 -15.47 -46.48 -8.98
C ALA A 56 -14.47 -45.34 -9.22
N ILE A 57 -13.60 -45.48 -10.24
CA ILE A 57 -12.66 -44.44 -10.66
C ILE A 57 -13.42 -43.27 -11.28
N LEU A 58 -14.31 -43.52 -12.25
CA LEU A 58 -15.08 -42.49 -12.93
C LEU A 58 -15.97 -41.70 -11.95
N SER A 59 -16.63 -42.37 -11.01
CA SER A 59 -17.43 -41.72 -9.96
C SER A 59 -16.61 -40.77 -9.07
N LYS A 60 -15.32 -41.02 -8.88
CA LYS A 60 -14.44 -40.14 -8.09
C LYS A 60 -13.87 -38.96 -8.89
N ILE A 61 -13.82 -39.09 -10.21
CA ILE A 61 -13.29 -38.07 -11.13
C ILE A 61 -14.41 -37.09 -11.56
N ASP A 62 -15.65 -37.56 -11.66
CA ASP A 62 -16.82 -36.77 -12.05
C ASP A 62 -17.31 -35.85 -10.91
N LYS A 63 -16.39 -35.05 -10.36
CA LYS A 63 -16.72 -33.99 -9.42
C LYS A 63 -17.23 -32.80 -10.22
N PRO A 64 -18.40 -32.24 -9.88
CA PRO A 64 -18.88 -31.03 -10.54
C PRO A 64 -17.81 -29.94 -10.41
N GLU A 65 -17.50 -29.27 -11.52
CA GLU A 65 -16.54 -28.17 -11.52
C GLU A 65 -16.90 -27.19 -10.39
N PRO A 66 -15.92 -26.75 -9.57
CA PRO A 66 -16.21 -25.82 -8.50
C PRO A 66 -16.81 -24.55 -9.12
N LYS A 67 -17.99 -24.15 -8.62
CA LYS A 67 -18.69 -22.95 -9.08
C LYS A 67 -17.81 -21.73 -8.78
N VAL A 68 -17.00 -21.32 -9.76
CA VAL A 68 -16.16 -20.13 -9.66
C VAL A 68 -17.03 -18.89 -9.82
N PHE A 69 -16.85 -17.92 -8.92
CA PHE A 69 -17.44 -16.58 -9.07
C PHE A 69 -16.34 -15.63 -9.56
N ASN A 70 -16.68 -14.74 -10.50
CA ASN A 70 -15.74 -13.73 -10.97
C ASN A 70 -15.55 -12.66 -9.87
N LEU A 71 -14.33 -12.49 -9.37
CA LEU A 71 -14.01 -11.59 -8.25
C LEU A 71 -14.23 -10.11 -8.60
N PHE A 72 -14.04 -9.71 -9.86
CA PHE A 72 -14.24 -8.34 -10.30
C PHE A 72 -15.22 -8.28 -11.47
N SER A 73 -16.40 -7.71 -11.20
CA SER A 73 -17.41 -7.46 -12.23
C SER A 73 -17.15 -6.10 -12.90
N LYS A 74 -17.38 -6.02 -14.22
CA LYS A 74 -17.28 -4.77 -14.97
C LYS A 74 -18.19 -3.66 -14.40
N LYS A 75 -19.32 -4.03 -13.79
CA LYS A 75 -20.24 -3.10 -13.12
C LYS A 75 -19.62 -2.48 -11.87
N THR A 76 -18.95 -3.29 -11.04
CA THR A 76 -18.26 -2.81 -9.83
C THR A 76 -17.10 -1.88 -10.17
N ILE A 77 -16.32 -2.21 -11.20
CA ILE A 77 -15.21 -1.36 -11.67
C ILE A 77 -15.73 -0.02 -12.21
N LEU A 78 -16.83 -0.03 -12.96
CA LEU A 78 -17.42 1.18 -13.52
C LEU A 78 -17.90 2.15 -12.44
N SER A 79 -18.53 1.64 -11.37
CA SER A 79 -18.98 2.47 -10.25
C SER A 79 -17.83 3.07 -9.44
N ILE A 80 -16.77 2.30 -9.18
CA ILE A 80 -15.59 2.79 -8.44
C ILE A 80 -14.81 3.82 -9.28
N SER A 81 -14.78 3.67 -10.61
CA SER A 81 -14.12 4.60 -11.52
C SER A 81 -14.67 6.02 -11.41
N SER A 82 -15.99 6.20 -11.29
CA SER A 82 -16.59 7.53 -11.15
C SER A 82 -16.17 8.22 -9.85
N ALA A 83 -16.14 7.49 -8.72
CA ALA A 83 -15.69 8.02 -7.45
C ALA A 83 -14.20 8.39 -7.49
N ALA A 84 -13.36 7.52 -8.06
CA ALA A 84 -11.93 7.78 -8.22
C ALA A 84 -11.65 9.01 -9.11
N ALA A 85 -12.38 9.15 -10.23
CA ALA A 85 -12.25 10.31 -11.12
C ALA A 85 -12.62 11.63 -10.41
N ALA A 86 -13.68 11.63 -9.60
CA ALA A 86 -14.07 12.81 -8.81
C ALA A 86 -13.01 13.17 -7.75
N ILE A 87 -12.41 12.17 -7.10
CA ILE A 87 -11.32 12.40 -6.14
C ILE A 87 -10.08 12.96 -6.83
N VAL A 88 -9.69 12.40 -7.98
CA VAL A 88 -8.58 12.94 -8.78
C VAL A 88 -8.87 14.38 -9.19
N LEU A 89 -10.07 14.66 -9.70
CA LEU A 89 -10.49 16.03 -10.04
C LEU A 89 -10.40 16.96 -8.83
N LEU A 90 -10.89 16.55 -7.66
CA LEU A 90 -10.85 17.32 -6.41
C LEU A 90 -9.41 17.70 -6.03
N PHE A 91 -8.44 16.77 -6.11
CA PHE A 91 -7.04 17.06 -5.80
C PHE A 91 -6.35 17.94 -6.86
N ASN A 92 -6.85 17.96 -8.09
CA ASN A 92 -6.35 18.86 -9.14
C ASN A 92 -6.88 20.29 -8.96
N LEU A 93 -7.96 20.49 -8.22
CA LEU A 93 -8.48 21.82 -7.90
C LEU A 93 -7.69 22.40 -6.72
N ASN A 94 -7.09 23.58 -6.91
CA ASN A 94 -6.34 24.32 -5.88
C ASN A 94 -7.29 25.03 -4.89
N LEU A 95 -8.23 24.29 -4.29
CA LEU A 95 -9.34 24.85 -3.50
C LEU A 95 -8.93 25.54 -2.19
N PHE A 96 -7.69 25.36 -1.74
CA PHE A 96 -7.22 25.81 -0.41
C PHE A 96 -6.10 26.85 -0.47
N LYS A 97 -5.93 27.55 -1.61
CA LYS A 97 -4.94 28.63 -1.74
C LYS A 97 -5.58 30.00 -1.52
N THR A 98 -5.81 30.36 -0.27
CA THR A 98 -6.15 31.73 0.13
C THR A 98 -5.26 32.15 1.28
N THR A 99 -4.08 32.69 0.96
CA THR A 99 -3.33 33.51 1.91
C THR A 99 -3.93 34.91 1.87
N PRO A 100 -4.64 35.38 2.91
CA PRO A 100 -5.14 36.75 2.92
C PRO A 100 -3.94 37.70 2.87
N THR A 101 -3.91 38.55 1.85
CA THR A 101 -2.92 39.62 1.70
C THR A 101 -3.51 40.91 2.26
N LEU A 102 -2.70 41.72 2.95
CA LEU A 102 -3.16 43.00 3.49
C LEU A 102 -3.61 43.97 2.38
N ASP A 103 -3.06 43.83 1.17
CA ASP A 103 -3.45 44.60 -0.01
C ASP A 103 -4.90 44.36 -0.47
N ALA A 104 -5.55 43.30 0.03
CA ALA A 104 -6.94 42.98 -0.29
C ALA A 104 -7.95 43.66 0.66
N LEU A 105 -7.46 44.40 1.66
CA LEU A 105 -8.31 45.05 2.65
C LEU A 105 -8.56 46.51 2.24
N ASP A 106 -9.83 46.88 2.13
CA ASP A 106 -10.23 48.25 1.81
C ASP A 106 -10.09 49.16 3.04
N THR A 107 -9.67 50.41 2.81
CA THR A 107 -9.44 51.39 3.88
C THR A 107 -10.69 51.65 4.71
N VAL A 108 -11.87 51.70 4.08
CA VAL A 108 -13.16 51.89 4.76
C VAL A 108 -13.47 50.72 5.69
N THR A 109 -13.07 49.50 5.32
CA THR A 109 -13.27 48.30 6.16
C THR A 109 -12.38 48.35 7.40
N VAL A 110 -11.12 48.78 7.24
CA VAL A 110 -10.19 48.97 8.35
C VAL A 110 -10.67 50.08 9.29
N GLU A 111 -11.11 51.21 8.72
CA GLU A 111 -11.60 52.36 9.48
C GLU A 111 -12.80 51.97 10.36
N ASN A 112 -13.81 51.32 9.78
CA ASN A 112 -14.97 50.86 10.54
C ASN A 112 -14.60 49.88 11.65
N TYR A 113 -13.65 48.96 11.40
CA TYR A 113 -13.16 48.04 12.43
C TYR A 113 -12.48 48.78 13.58
N ILE A 114 -11.66 49.78 13.29
CA ILE A 114 -11.00 50.61 14.31
C ILE A 114 -12.05 51.38 15.13
N LEU A 115 -13.09 51.92 14.48
CA LEU A 115 -14.14 52.68 15.16
C LEU A 115 -15.06 51.81 16.04
N ASP A 116 -15.36 50.58 15.59
CA ASP A 116 -16.31 49.70 16.28
C ASP A 116 -15.66 48.84 17.36
N GLU A 117 -14.43 48.36 17.15
CA GLU A 117 -13.79 47.34 17.99
C GLU A 117 -12.64 47.87 18.86
N ILE A 118 -12.08 49.05 18.59
CA ILE A 118 -10.97 49.62 19.37
C ILE A 118 -11.48 50.77 20.24
N GLU A 119 -11.28 50.66 21.55
CA GLU A 119 -11.57 51.75 22.47
C GLU A 119 -10.55 52.88 22.29
N ILE A 120 -11.01 54.15 22.32
CA ILE A 120 -10.13 55.32 22.14
C ILE A 120 -8.98 55.34 23.15
N ASN A 121 -9.19 54.81 24.35
CA ASN A 121 -8.17 54.70 25.38
C ASN A 121 -7.05 53.72 25.01
N ASP A 122 -7.34 52.69 24.20
CA ASP A 122 -6.36 51.71 23.72
C ASP A 122 -5.57 52.23 22.50
N LEU A 123 -6.12 53.18 21.74
CA LEU A 123 -5.38 53.90 20.69
C LEU A 123 -4.19 54.66 21.27
N ASN A 124 -4.30 55.14 22.51
CA ASN A 124 -3.22 55.81 23.22
C ASN A 124 -2.03 54.88 23.53
N LEU A 125 -2.21 53.56 23.42
CA LEU A 125 -1.15 52.56 23.54
C LEU A 125 -0.42 52.32 22.21
N LEU A 126 -1.09 52.63 21.09
CA LEU A 126 -0.57 52.44 19.72
C LEU A 126 0.26 53.64 19.25
N ILE A 127 -0.13 54.84 19.68
CA ILE A 127 0.65 56.07 19.58
C ILE A 127 1.69 55.99 20.70
N GLY A 128 2.83 55.34 20.45
CA GLY A 128 3.89 55.20 21.46
C GLY A 128 4.36 56.54 22.02
N ASP A 129 5.14 56.53 23.11
CA ASP A 129 5.70 57.70 23.84
C ASP A 129 6.50 58.71 22.97
N SER A 130 6.52 58.57 21.65
CA SER A 130 6.95 59.60 20.71
C SER A 130 6.08 60.85 20.86
N GLU A 131 6.71 61.92 21.32
CA GLU A 131 6.19 63.28 21.31
C GLU A 131 5.75 63.62 19.88
N LEU A 132 4.43 63.63 19.65
CA LEU A 132 3.83 63.91 18.36
C LEU A 132 4.36 65.24 17.82
N SER A 133 5.06 65.21 16.69
CA SER A 133 5.56 66.41 16.04
C SER A 133 4.46 66.99 15.15
N GLN A 134 4.47 68.32 14.96
CA GLN A 134 3.58 68.96 13.98
C GLN A 134 3.73 68.34 12.58
N THR A 135 4.88 67.78 12.25
CA THR A 135 5.13 67.09 10.97
C THR A 135 4.36 65.79 10.80
N ASP A 136 3.90 65.16 11.89
CA ASP A 136 3.21 63.86 11.83
C ASP A 136 1.73 64.02 11.44
N PHE A 137 1.18 65.24 11.58
CA PHE A 137 -0.19 65.59 11.20
C PHE A 137 -0.27 66.33 9.85
N ILE A 138 0.86 66.72 9.27
CA ILE A 138 0.88 67.34 7.95
C ILE A 138 0.70 66.22 6.93
N ASN A 139 -0.54 66.02 6.51
CA ASN A 139 -0.84 65.21 5.36
C ASN A 139 -0.25 65.89 4.11
N TYR A 140 0.72 65.22 3.48
CA TYR A 140 1.36 65.69 2.25
C TYR A 140 0.54 65.31 1.00
N ASP A 141 -0.61 64.65 1.17
CA ASP A 141 -1.64 64.67 0.13
C ASP A 141 -2.12 66.12 0.03
N LEU A 142 -1.63 66.75 -1.03
CA LEU A 142 -1.91 68.11 -1.46
C LEU A 142 -3.43 68.32 -1.49
N ILE A 143 -4.01 68.74 -0.37
CA ILE A 143 -5.18 69.61 -0.40
C ILE A 143 -4.67 70.81 -1.18
N GLU A 144 -5.13 70.97 -2.42
CA GLU A 144 -4.94 72.21 -3.17
C GLU A 144 -5.52 73.33 -2.31
N ILE A 145 -4.65 74.00 -1.54
CA ILE A 145 -4.98 75.19 -0.74
C ILE A 145 -5.55 76.28 -1.67
N ASP A 146 -5.27 76.19 -2.98
CA ASP A 146 -5.83 77.04 -4.02
C ASP A 146 -7.36 77.09 -3.98
N ASP A 147 -8.05 75.96 -3.76
CA ASP A 147 -9.53 75.92 -3.72
C ASP A 147 -10.11 76.63 -2.47
N TYR A 148 -9.34 76.76 -1.39
CA TYR A 148 -9.75 77.48 -0.17
C TYR A 148 -9.35 78.96 -0.18
N ILE A 149 -8.35 79.34 -0.97
CA ILE A 149 -7.92 80.74 -1.13
C ILE A 149 -8.90 81.50 -2.04
N ASP A 150 -9.48 80.85 -3.04
CA ASP A 150 -10.41 81.49 -3.98
C ASP A 150 -11.73 81.95 -3.33
N ASP A 151 -12.12 81.35 -2.20
CA ASP A 151 -13.36 81.70 -1.46
C ASP A 151 -13.14 82.73 -0.34
N ILE A 152 -11.89 83.16 -0.09
CA ILE A 152 -11.61 84.28 0.82
C ILE A 152 -11.71 85.58 0.02
N ASP A 153 -12.86 86.25 0.13
CA ASP A 153 -13.03 87.62 -0.36
C ASP A 153 -12.07 88.54 0.40
N LEU A 154 -11.00 88.98 -0.27
CA LEU A 154 -9.95 89.86 0.28
C LEU A 154 -10.50 91.16 0.90
N ASN A 155 -11.77 91.50 0.68
CA ASN A 155 -12.44 92.64 1.31
C ASN A 155 -12.75 92.44 2.80
N ASP A 156 -12.86 91.21 3.30
CA ASP A 156 -13.11 90.96 4.73
C ASP A 156 -11.86 91.10 5.60
N LEU A 157 -10.67 91.19 4.99
CA LEU A 157 -9.39 91.36 5.69
C LEU A 157 -8.97 92.83 5.87
N TYR A 158 -9.73 93.77 5.29
CA TYR A 158 -9.53 95.22 5.44
C TYR A 158 -10.77 95.86 6.11
N GLN A 159 -11.03 95.47 7.35
CA GLN A 159 -11.86 96.27 8.26
C GLN A 159 -10.97 96.82 9.38
N ASP A 160 -10.33 97.94 9.06
CA ASP A 160 -10.24 99.13 9.91
C ASP A 160 -10.39 100.37 9.00
#